data_AF-A0AA40SQ51-F1
#
_entry.id   AF-A0AA40SQ51-F1
#
_cell.length_a   1.000
_cell.length_b   1.000
_cell.length_c   1.000
_cell.angle_alpha   90.00
_cell.angle_beta   90.00
_cell.angle_gamma   90.00
#
_symmetry.space_group_name_H-M   'P 1'
#
loop_
_entity.id
_entity.type
_entity.pdbx_description
1 polymer ?
#
loop_
_entity_poly.entity_id
_entity_poly.type
_entity_poly.pdbx_seq_one_letter_code
_entity_poly.pdbx_strand_id
1 'polypeptide(L)'
;MTSPDTITVFGADWCRDCRRTKSQLEELGVSFTYVDLEADPAAADVAREISGRTNIPVVVYPDSSHHVEPANIDVEAKLRELSLI
;
A
#
# COMPACT_ATOMS: atom_id res chain seq x y z
N MET A 1 -7.78 12.89 18.20
CA MET A 1 -6.42 12.63 17.69
C MET A 1 -6.47 11.29 16.97
N THR A 2 -6.92 11.26 15.72
CA THR A 2 -6.81 10.05 14.91
C THR A 2 -6.76 10.49 13.46
N SER A 3 -5.58 10.96 13.07
CA SER A 3 -5.24 11.09 11.66
C SER A 3 -5.14 9.67 11.09
N PRO A 4 -5.99 9.26 10.14
CA PRO A 4 -5.72 8.08 9.34
C PRO A 4 -4.63 8.42 8.29
N ASP A 5 -3.59 9.19 8.64
CA ASP A 5 -2.61 9.79 7.71
C ASP A 5 -1.54 8.78 7.24
N THR A 6 -1.73 7.50 7.52
CA THR A 6 -0.71 6.45 7.27
C THR A 6 -1.15 5.55 6.14
N ILE A 7 -0.25 5.35 5.19
CA ILE A 7 -0.47 4.47 4.02
C ILE A 7 -0.43 3.02 4.49
N THR A 8 -1.31 2.18 3.96
CA THR A 8 -1.29 0.74 4.23
C THR A 8 -0.94 -0.02 2.94
N VAL A 9 0.06 -0.88 3.01
CA VAL A 9 0.49 -1.73 1.89
C VAL A 9 0.17 -3.17 2.24
N PHE A 10 -0.79 -3.75 1.55
CA PHE A 10 -1.08 -5.18 1.60
C PHE A 10 -0.21 -5.89 0.57
N GLY A 11 0.58 -6.84 1.03
CA GLY A 11 1.52 -7.56 0.20
C GLY A 11 1.91 -8.91 0.78
N ALA A 12 2.85 -9.57 0.13
CA ALA A 12 3.43 -10.82 0.58
C ALA A 12 4.94 -10.76 0.35
N ASP A 13 5.71 -11.44 1.19
CA ASP A 13 7.16 -11.40 1.09
C ASP A 13 7.65 -11.97 -0.24
N TRP A 14 7.06 -13.04 -0.79
CA TRP A 14 7.49 -13.57 -2.09
C TRP A 14 7.23 -12.62 -3.26
N CYS A 15 6.38 -11.60 -3.11
CA CYS A 15 5.99 -10.72 -4.20
C CYS A 15 7.04 -9.63 -4.46
N ARG A 16 7.62 -9.66 -5.67
CA ARG A 16 8.64 -8.71 -6.11
C ARG A 16 8.13 -7.27 -6.13
N ASP A 17 6.90 -7.06 -6.59
CA ASP A 17 6.30 -5.72 -6.68
C ASP A 17 5.95 -5.17 -5.30
N CYS A 18 5.52 -6.01 -4.35
CA CYS A 18 5.32 -5.59 -2.96
C CYS A 18 6.61 -5.06 -2.33
N ARG A 19 7.73 -5.78 -2.52
CA ARG A 19 9.05 -5.33 -2.06
C ARG A 19 9.47 -4.02 -2.73
N ARG A 20 9.18 -3.85 -4.02
CA ARG A 20 9.49 -2.62 -4.77
C ARG A 20 8.74 -1.42 -4.20
N THR A 21 7.43 -1.53 -4.00
CA THR A 21 6.59 -0.47 -3.43
C THR A 21 7.02 -0.14 -2.01
N LYS A 22 7.33 -1.15 -1.20
CA LYS A 22 7.85 -0.97 0.17
C LYS A 22 9.16 -0.17 0.16
N SER A 23 10.15 -0.58 -0.62
CA SER A 23 11.44 0.11 -0.74
C SER A 23 11.27 1.56 -1.17
N GLN A 24 10.36 1.82 -2.12
CA GLN A 24 10.09 3.18 -2.57
C GLN A 24 9.55 4.06 -1.43
N LEU A 25 8.59 3.57 -0.63
CA LEU A 25 8.04 4.32 0.49
C LEU A 25 9.09 4.59 1.57
N GLU A 26 9.97 3.61 1.84
CA GLU A 26 11.12 3.76 2.74
C GLU A 26 12.12 4.81 2.23
N GLU A 27 12.46 4.78 0.94
CA GLU A 27 13.36 5.75 0.29
C GLU A 27 12.81 7.17 0.32
N LEU A 28 11.48 7.32 0.18
CA LEU A 28 10.78 8.59 0.28
C LEU A 28 10.59 9.07 1.73
N GLY A 29 10.93 8.26 2.73
CA GLY A 29 10.77 8.59 4.15
C GLY A 29 9.31 8.68 4.61
N VAL A 30 8.39 8.04 3.88
CA VAL A 30 6.96 8.08 4.19
C VAL A 30 6.63 7.01 5.22
N SER A 31 5.80 7.36 6.20
CA SER A 31 5.29 6.38 7.17
C SER A 31 4.20 5.51 6.53
N PHE A 32 4.39 4.19 6.55
CA PHE A 32 3.41 3.22 6.06
C PHE A 32 3.32 2.01 6.96
N THR A 33 2.18 1.33 6.90
CA THR A 33 1.92 0.04 7.55
C THR A 33 2.01 -1.05 6.49
N TYR A 34 2.88 -2.03 6.69
CA TYR A 34 2.95 -3.21 5.82
C TYR A 34 2.14 -4.35 6.44
N VAL A 35 1.23 -4.91 5.67
CA VAL A 35 0.39 -6.05 6.08
C VAL A 35 0.73 -7.24 5.20
N ASP A 36 1.28 -8.28 5.83
CA ASP A 36 1.64 -9.53 5.17
C ASP A 36 0.43 -10.46 5.08
N LEU A 37 -0.03 -10.70 3.86
CA LEU A 37 -1.16 -11.57 3.56
C LEU A 37 -0.86 -13.06 3.77
N GLU A 38 0.41 -13.46 3.80
CA GLU A 38 0.79 -14.84 4.13
C GLU A 38 0.68 -15.11 5.63
N ALA A 39 1.06 -14.12 6.44
CA ALA A 39 0.97 -14.19 7.90
C ALA A 39 -0.47 -14.00 8.40
N ASP A 40 -1.26 -13.17 7.71
CA ASP A 40 -2.65 -12.89 8.06
C ASP A 40 -3.61 -13.17 6.88
N PRO A 41 -4.22 -14.37 6.83
CA PRO A 41 -5.21 -14.71 5.82
C PRO A 41 -6.45 -13.81 5.85
N ALA A 42 -6.81 -13.26 7.02
CA ALA A 42 -7.96 -12.36 7.12
C ALA A 42 -7.68 -11.02 6.43
N ALA A 43 -6.43 -10.55 6.48
CA ALA A 43 -6.01 -9.37 5.73
C ALA A 43 -6.11 -9.56 4.21
N ALA A 44 -6.01 -10.79 3.70
CA ALA A 44 -6.14 -11.07 2.27
C ALA A 44 -7.59 -10.87 1.80
N ASP A 45 -8.57 -11.27 2.62
CA ASP A 45 -9.98 -11.00 2.35
C ASP A 45 -10.27 -9.50 2.39
N VAL A 46 -9.68 -8.76 3.34
CA VAL A 46 -9.79 -7.29 3.40
C VAL A 46 -9.18 -6.62 2.17
N ALA A 47 -7.97 -7.01 1.76
CA ALA A 47 -7.34 -6.48 0.56
C ALA A 47 -8.18 -6.76 -0.70
N ARG A 48 -8.82 -7.94 -0.77
CA ARG A 48 -9.74 -8.30 -1.85
C ARG A 48 -11.02 -7.45 -1.83
N GLU A 49 -11.57 -7.18 -0.65
CA GLU A 49 -12.76 -6.34 -0.49
C GLU A 49 -12.48 -4.88 -0.88
N ILE A 50 -11.31 -4.35 -0.52
CA ILE A 50 -10.90 -2.98 -0.86
C ILE A 50 -10.63 -2.83 -2.35
N SER A 51 -9.82 -3.73 -2.93
CA SER A 51 -9.38 -3.62 -4.32
C SER A 51 -10.38 -4.18 -5.33
N GLY A 52 -11.33 -4.98 -4.88
CA GLY A 52 -12.22 -5.79 -5.75
C GLY A 52 -11.49 -6.87 -6.55
N ARG A 53 -10.20 -7.13 -6.28
CA ARG A 53 -9.34 -8.06 -7.01
C ARG A 53 -8.42 -8.82 -6.05
N THR A 54 -7.76 -9.87 -6.52
CA THR A 54 -6.80 -10.66 -5.72
C THR A 54 -5.34 -10.35 -6.05
N ASN A 55 -5.10 -9.24 -6.75
CA ASN A 55 -3.77 -8.80 -7.15
C ASN A 55 -3.08 -8.04 -6.01
N ILE A 56 -1.77 -8.21 -5.88
CA ILE A 56 -0.92 -7.54 -4.89
C ILE A 56 0.31 -6.94 -5.57
N PRO A 57 0.87 -5.80 -5.10
CA PRO A 57 0.49 -5.08 -3.89
C PRO A 57 -0.80 -4.27 -4.01
N VAL A 58 -1.54 -4.15 -2.90
CA VAL A 58 -2.63 -3.17 -2.74
C VAL A 58 -2.15 -2.07 -1.81
N VAL A 59 -2.07 -0.84 -2.32
CA VAL A 59 -1.67 0.35 -1.55
C VAL A 59 -2.91 1.16 -1.25
N VAL A 60 -3.22 1.36 0.03
CA VAL A 60 -4.34 2.16 0.51
C VAL A 60 -3.80 3.45 1.13
N TYR A 61 -4.33 4.58 0.69
CA TYR A 61 -3.91 5.91 1.08
C TYR A 61 -4.82 6.48 2.18
N PRO A 62 -4.37 7.51 2.91
CA PRO A 62 -5.15 8.13 3.98
C PRO A 62 -6.49 8.75 3.54
N ASP A 63 -6.62 9.11 2.26
CA ASP A 63 -7.86 9.61 1.66
C ASP A 63 -8.86 8.51 1.31
N SER A 64 -8.62 7.26 1.76
CA SER A 64 -9.39 6.05 1.41
C SER A 64 -9.30 5.64 -0.06
N SER A 65 -8.46 6.29 -0.86
CA SER A 65 -8.15 5.81 -2.20
C SER A 65 -7.18 4.62 -2.15
N HIS A 66 -7.11 3.86 -3.23
CA HIS A 66 -6.20 2.72 -3.32
C HIS A 66 -5.68 2.51 -4.73
N HIS A 67 -4.51 1.89 -4.82
CA HIS A 67 -3.94 1.37 -6.05
C HIS A 67 -3.64 -0.12 -5.94
N VAL A 68 -3.77 -0.82 -7.06
CA VAL A 68 -3.53 -2.25 -7.19
C VAL A 68 -2.44 -2.45 -8.23
N GLU A 69 -1.38 -3.16 -7.86
CA GLU A 69 -0.17 -3.31 -8.69
C GLU A 69 0.39 -1.98 -9.24
N PRO A 70 0.50 -0.89 -8.41
CA PRO A 70 0.94 0.39 -8.93
C PRO A 70 2.38 0.38 -9.43
N ALA A 71 2.65 1.20 -10.45
CA ALA A 71 4.01 1.60 -10.75
C ALA A 71 4.51 2.60 -9.69
N ASN A 72 5.83 2.70 -9.55
CA ASN A 72 6.43 3.64 -8.60
C ASN A 72 5.96 5.09 -8.86
N ILE A 73 5.82 5.46 -10.13
CA ILE A 73 5.35 6.79 -10.53
C ILE A 73 3.92 7.07 -10.06
N ASP A 74 3.03 6.07 -10.02
CA ASP A 74 1.65 6.25 -9.58
C ASP A 74 1.60 6.50 -8.07
N VAL A 75 2.39 5.73 -7.31
CA VAL A 75 2.52 5.93 -5.85
C VAL A 75 3.08 7.32 -5.56
N GLU A 76 4.17 7.70 -6.24
CA GLU A 76 4.80 9.00 -6.03
C GLU A 76 3.86 10.17 -6.40
N ALA A 77 3.15 10.07 -7.52
CA ALA A 77 2.16 11.07 -7.92
C ALA A 77 1.06 11.23 -6.86
N LYS A 78 0.57 10.12 -6.30
CA LYS A 78 -0.46 10.13 -5.26
C LYS A 78 0.04 10.71 -3.95
N LEU A 79 1.28 10.39 -3.56
CA LEU A 79 1.93 10.96 -2.38
C LEU A 79 2.06 12.49 -2.49
N ARG A 80 2.46 13.00 -3.66
CA ARG A 80 2.53 14.45 -3.92
C ARG A 80 1.15 15.11 -3.89
N GLU A 81 0.13 14.46 -4.46
CA GLU A 81 -1.25 14.95 -4.41
C GLU A 81 -1.72 15.09 -2.96
N LEU A 82 -1.36 14.15 -2.09
CA LEU A 82 -1.68 14.13 -0.67
C LEU A 82 -0.72 14.97 0.19
N SER A 83 0.26 15.64 -0.42
CA SER A 83 1.28 16.44 0.28
C SER A 83 2.05 15.65 1.35
N LEU A 84 2.29 14.36 1.09
CA LEU A 84 3.07 13.47 1.96
C LEU A 84 4.58 13.47 1.64
N ILE A 85 4.94 13.98 0.45
CA ILE A 85 6.32 14.20 -0.04
C ILE A 85 6.41 15.50 -0.83
#